data_AF-A0A377Q659-F1
#
_entry.id   AF-A0A377Q659-F1
#
_cell.length_a   1.000
_cell.length_b   1.000
_cell.length_c   1.000
_cell.angle_alpha   90.00
_cell.angle_beta   90.00
_cell.angle_gamma   90.00
#
_symmetry.space_group_name_H-M   'P 1'
#
loop_
_entity.id
_entity.type
_entity.pdbx_description
1 polymer ?
#
loop_
_entity_poly.entity_id
_entity_poly.type
_entity_poly.pdbx_seq_one_letter_code
_entity_poly.pdbx_strand_id
1 'polypeptide(L)'
;MSLFAKLIKFRKKIRENRTRVIDTIVKDHSAQICIFCGETKNLTREHVIPQWVYNRCTKSTFITTTNGNAQTYNTTTVPACKDCNSNILGSLERHLKHEFDRVNVKNEGFSLETLELIILWLESLEYKFQILDLRRNLNRVKDAEYIPYIGKLPISMFQGPIDTSPAKVFSNLRSALRVLSVKSKVQRLNSLCVLFTNNQDFHFFHSTNNYIFIELAKFNIAFFYFYKMDFESNESAISKAQDIVKNEYYGKNT
;
A
#
# COMPACT_ATOMS: atom_id res chain seq x y z
N MET A 1 -0.76 15.71 21.11
CA MET A 1 -0.22 16.22 19.82
C MET A 1 -1.24 15.92 18.72
N SER A 2 -1.65 16.92 17.94
CA SER A 2 -2.61 16.75 16.83
C SER A 2 -2.06 15.84 15.73
N LEU A 3 -2.94 15.26 14.90
CA LEU A 3 -2.54 14.43 13.76
C LEU A 3 -1.58 15.18 12.84
N PHE A 4 -1.88 16.44 12.51
CA PHE A 4 -1.03 17.28 11.67
C PHE A 4 0.39 17.44 12.19
N ALA A 5 0.56 17.73 13.48
CA ALA A 5 1.90 17.85 14.08
C ALA A 5 2.66 16.51 14.01
N LYS A 6 1.97 15.38 14.20
CA LYS A 6 2.56 14.04 14.01
C LYS A 6 2.98 13.79 12.56
N LEU A 7 2.16 14.19 11.57
CA LEU A 7 2.49 14.05 10.15
C LEU A 7 3.64 14.97 9.71
N ILE A 8 3.77 16.17 10.28
CA ILE A 8 4.94 17.03 10.06
C ILE A 8 6.21 16.33 10.55
N LYS A 9 6.18 15.76 11.77
CA LYS A 9 7.30 14.98 12.33
C LYS A 9 7.63 13.78 11.44
N PHE A 10 6.61 13.07 10.94
CA PHE A 10 6.78 11.91 10.06
C PHE A 10 7.53 12.28 8.77
N ARG A 11 7.05 13.32 8.08
CA ARG A 11 7.66 13.80 6.83
C ARG A 11 9.10 14.24 7.05
N LYS A 12 9.39 14.95 8.15
CA LYS A 12 10.76 15.35 8.53
C LYS A 12 11.67 14.13 8.71
N LYS A 13 11.24 13.15 9.51
CA LYS A 13 11.97 11.89 9.72
C LYS A 13 12.29 11.17 8.41
N ILE A 14 11.32 11.05 7.51
CA ILE A 14 11.54 10.42 6.21
C ILE A 14 12.56 11.20 5.39
N ARG A 15 12.43 12.53 5.26
CA ARG A 15 13.37 13.33 4.47
C ARG A 15 14.81 13.21 4.96
N GLU A 16 15.00 13.22 6.27
CA GLU A 16 16.32 13.11 6.90
C GLU A 16 16.95 11.72 6.76
N ASN A 17 16.14 10.66 6.72
CA ASN A 17 16.63 9.28 6.81
C ASN A 17 16.45 8.44 5.54
N ARG A 18 15.75 8.95 4.50
CA ARG A 18 15.36 8.17 3.32
C ARG A 18 16.54 7.43 2.67
N THR A 19 17.64 8.13 2.41
CA THR A 19 18.83 7.52 1.77
C THR A 19 19.37 6.37 2.62
N ARG A 20 19.62 6.63 3.92
CA ARG A 20 20.08 5.61 4.87
C ARG A 20 19.14 4.39 4.92
N VAL A 21 17.83 4.63 4.98
CA VAL A 21 16.82 3.56 5.03
C VAL A 21 16.89 2.69 3.79
N ILE A 22 16.85 3.31 2.60
CA ILE A 22 16.85 2.58 1.35
C ILE A 22 18.17 1.82 1.18
N ASP A 23 19.31 2.47 1.37
CA ASP A 23 20.60 1.84 1.12
C ASP A 23 20.83 0.66 2.06
N THR A 24 20.39 0.76 3.31
CA THR A 24 20.43 -0.36 4.26
C THR A 24 19.56 -1.52 3.78
N ILE A 25 18.32 -1.24 3.36
CA ILE A 25 17.37 -2.27 2.91
C ILE A 25 17.79 -2.90 1.58
N VAL A 26 18.39 -2.12 0.66
CA VAL A 26 18.88 -2.63 -0.62
C VAL A 26 20.11 -3.51 -0.42
N LYS A 27 21.00 -3.14 0.51
CA LYS A 27 22.19 -3.93 0.84
C LYS A 27 21.82 -5.23 1.57
N ASP A 28 20.86 -5.17 2.49
CA ASP A 28 20.34 -6.30 3.24
C ASP A 28 18.82 -6.19 3.37
N HIS A 29 18.10 -6.97 2.55
CA HIS A 29 16.65 -6.97 2.54
C HIS A 29 16.08 -7.41 3.91
N SER A 30 16.81 -8.22 4.67
CA SER A 30 16.39 -8.71 5.99
C SER A 30 16.62 -7.71 7.12
N ALA A 31 17.31 -6.59 6.87
CA ALA A 31 17.78 -5.65 7.89
C ALA A 31 16.69 -5.26 8.90
N GLN A 32 16.99 -5.36 10.20
CA GLN A 32 16.04 -5.01 11.26
C GLN A 32 16.12 -3.52 11.59
N ILE A 33 15.50 -2.71 10.72
CA ILE A 33 15.35 -1.26 10.90
C ILE A 33 13.90 -0.84 10.62
N CYS A 34 13.47 0.27 11.22
CA CYS A 34 12.20 0.88 10.88
C CYS A 34 12.21 1.30 9.42
N ILE A 35 11.30 0.75 8.63
CA ILE A 35 11.25 0.98 7.17
C ILE A 35 10.92 2.43 6.81
N PHE A 36 10.48 3.28 7.76
CA PHE A 36 10.16 4.68 7.50
C PHE A 36 11.28 5.64 7.90
N CYS A 37 11.97 5.38 9.03
CA CYS A 37 12.91 6.34 9.61
C CYS A 37 14.28 5.76 9.97
N GLY A 38 14.51 4.46 9.78
CA GLY A 38 15.80 3.81 10.01
C GLY A 38 16.19 3.67 11.49
N GLU A 39 15.24 3.81 12.41
CA GLU A 39 15.43 3.48 13.82
C GLU A 39 15.69 1.99 13.98
N THR A 40 16.59 1.59 14.87
CA THR A 40 16.95 0.18 15.14
C THR A 40 16.37 -0.30 16.47
N LYS A 41 15.99 0.62 17.36
CA LYS A 41 15.44 0.31 18.69
C LYS A 41 13.91 0.30 18.70
N ASN A 42 13.33 -0.47 19.62
CA ASN A 42 11.88 -0.53 19.85
C ASN A 42 11.08 -0.80 18.57
N LEU A 43 11.59 -1.75 17.78
CA LEU A 43 10.90 -2.23 16.59
C LEU A 43 9.65 -3.01 16.96
N THR A 44 8.64 -2.82 16.16
CA THR A 44 7.32 -3.43 16.23
C THR A 44 6.98 -4.02 14.86
N ARG A 45 5.93 -4.83 14.81
CA ARG A 45 5.42 -5.41 13.56
C ARG A 45 4.30 -4.54 13.02
N GLU A 46 4.60 -3.76 11.98
CA GLU A 46 3.60 -2.96 11.28
C GLU A 46 2.87 -3.83 10.26
N HIS A 47 1.55 -3.84 10.29
CA HIS A 47 0.78 -4.56 9.27
C HIS A 47 0.88 -3.85 7.92
N VAL A 48 1.05 -4.65 6.85
CA VAL A 48 1.03 -4.12 5.48
C VAL A 48 -0.36 -3.60 5.15
N ILE A 49 -1.39 -4.43 5.35
CA ILE A 49 -2.80 -3.99 5.38
C ILE A 49 -3.30 -3.97 6.83
N PRO A 50 -3.81 -2.85 7.33
CA PRO A 50 -4.31 -2.75 8.70
C PRO A 50 -5.44 -3.74 9.00
N GLN A 51 -5.44 -4.29 10.22
CA GLN A 51 -6.40 -5.35 10.59
C GLN A 51 -7.87 -4.92 10.55
N TRP A 52 -8.14 -3.62 10.71
CA TRP A 52 -9.50 -3.09 10.70
C TRP A 52 -10.12 -3.10 9.30
N VAL A 53 -9.32 -3.17 8.24
CA VAL A 53 -9.78 -3.16 6.84
C VAL A 53 -10.55 -4.44 6.50
N TYR A 54 -10.09 -5.60 6.99
CA TYR A 54 -10.70 -6.91 6.75
C TYR A 54 -11.42 -7.47 7.99
N ASN A 55 -11.89 -6.60 8.88
CA ASN A 55 -12.63 -6.96 10.11
C ASN A 55 -11.91 -8.01 11.00
N ARG A 56 -10.57 -8.02 11.01
CA ARG A 56 -9.75 -9.02 11.72
C ARG A 56 -10.05 -10.48 11.32
N CYS A 57 -10.69 -10.72 10.18
CA CYS A 57 -10.92 -12.07 9.70
C CYS A 57 -9.56 -12.76 9.45
N THR A 58 -9.24 -13.73 10.30
CA THR A 58 -7.94 -14.43 10.29
C THR A 58 -7.78 -15.36 9.10
N LYS A 59 -8.87 -15.63 8.37
CA LYS A 59 -8.93 -16.47 7.18
C LYS A 59 -8.86 -15.68 5.87
N SER A 60 -8.96 -14.35 5.92
CA SER A 60 -8.87 -13.52 4.72
C SER A 60 -7.46 -13.57 4.16
N THR A 61 -7.37 -13.86 2.86
CA THR A 61 -6.11 -13.92 2.10
C THR A 61 -6.15 -12.98 0.92
N PHE A 62 -5.03 -12.34 0.58
CA PHE A 62 -4.82 -11.76 -0.75
C PHE A 62 -3.95 -12.68 -1.57
N ILE A 63 -4.17 -12.69 -2.87
CA ILE A 63 -3.27 -13.33 -3.82
C ILE A 63 -2.27 -12.28 -4.26
N THR A 64 -0.98 -12.51 -4.01
CA THR A 64 0.06 -11.70 -4.63
C THR A 64 0.18 -12.07 -6.10
N THR A 65 -0.01 -11.09 -6.98
CA THR A 65 -0.04 -11.24 -8.44
C THR A 65 1.21 -11.92 -9.01
N THR A 66 2.36 -11.78 -8.34
CA THR A 66 3.65 -12.29 -8.82
C THR A 66 3.86 -13.79 -8.71
N ASN A 67 3.22 -14.48 -7.76
CA ASN A 67 3.45 -15.92 -7.52
C ASN A 67 2.18 -16.75 -7.35
N GLY A 68 1.00 -16.12 -7.42
CA GLY A 68 -0.29 -16.79 -7.28
C GLY A 68 -0.54 -17.38 -5.89
N ASN A 69 0.35 -17.11 -4.91
CA ASN A 69 0.23 -17.65 -3.57
C ASN A 69 -0.71 -16.79 -2.73
N ALA A 70 -1.68 -17.44 -2.09
CA ALA A 70 -2.55 -16.82 -1.11
C ALA A 70 -1.76 -16.48 0.16
N GLN A 71 -1.87 -15.24 0.61
CA GLN A 71 -1.21 -14.73 1.80
C GLN A 71 -2.24 -14.21 2.78
N THR A 72 -2.16 -14.68 4.02
CA THR A 72 -3.04 -14.21 5.09
C THR A 72 -2.67 -12.78 5.49
N TYR A 73 -3.65 -11.87 5.52
CA TYR A 73 -3.42 -10.46 5.85
C TYR A 73 -2.85 -10.27 7.26
N ASN A 74 -3.24 -11.11 8.21
CA ASN A 74 -2.91 -11.00 9.63
C ASN A 74 -1.41 -11.25 9.96
N THR A 75 -0.70 -12.07 9.19
CA THR A 75 0.72 -12.38 9.44
C THR A 75 1.67 -11.48 8.64
N THR A 76 1.11 -10.72 7.70
CA THR A 76 1.87 -9.90 6.75
C THR A 76 2.26 -8.57 7.38
N THR A 77 3.48 -8.54 7.93
CA THR A 77 4.02 -7.40 8.67
C THR A 77 5.43 -7.02 8.23
N VAL A 78 5.78 -5.74 8.39
CA VAL A 78 7.12 -5.18 8.13
C VAL A 78 7.67 -4.48 9.39
N PRO A 79 8.99 -4.36 9.57
CA PRO A 79 9.56 -3.72 10.76
C PRO A 79 9.32 -2.20 10.79
N ALA A 80 8.77 -1.69 11.88
CA ALA A 80 8.62 -0.25 12.11
C ALA A 80 8.83 0.08 13.59
N CYS A 81 9.43 1.22 13.91
CA CYS A 81 9.54 1.64 15.30
C CYS A 81 8.16 2.04 15.87
N LYS A 82 8.00 1.94 17.19
CA LYS A 82 6.76 2.30 17.90
C LYS A 82 6.23 3.70 17.58
N ASP A 83 7.11 4.67 17.34
CA ASP A 83 6.72 6.04 17.00
C ASP A 83 6.10 6.13 15.59
N CYS A 84 6.67 5.44 14.59
CA CYS A 84 6.12 5.43 13.24
C CYS A 84 4.84 4.60 13.15
N ASN A 85 4.85 3.37 13.68
CA ASN A 85 3.70 2.47 13.68
C ASN A 85 2.57 3.05 14.55
N SER A 86 2.66 2.91 15.87
CA SER A 86 1.47 3.05 16.72
C SER A 86 1.13 4.52 17.03
N ASN A 87 2.13 5.40 17.06
CA ASN A 87 1.90 6.82 17.35
C ASN A 87 1.46 7.60 16.10
N ILE A 88 2.23 7.56 15.02
CA ILE A 88 1.95 8.36 13.82
C ILE A 88 0.92 7.68 12.93
N LEU A 89 1.23 6.52 12.33
CA LEU A 89 0.34 5.83 11.39
C LEU A 89 -0.93 5.35 12.09
N GLY A 90 -0.82 4.85 13.32
CA GLY A 90 -1.99 4.49 14.13
C GLY A 90 -2.92 5.68 14.46
N SER A 91 -2.41 6.92 14.49
CA SER A 91 -3.27 8.10 14.62
C SER A 91 -3.93 8.50 13.31
N LEU A 92 -3.21 8.36 12.18
CA LEU A 92 -3.77 8.57 10.85
C LEU A 92 -4.93 7.61 10.60
N GLU A 93 -4.72 6.32 10.83
CA GLU A 93 -5.75 5.30 10.61
C GLU A 93 -6.95 5.47 11.53
N ARG A 94 -6.75 5.85 12.80
CA ARG A 94 -7.87 6.12 13.71
C ARG A 94 -8.72 7.30 13.23
N HIS A 95 -8.08 8.35 12.73
CA HIS A 95 -8.77 9.50 12.18
C HIS A 95 -9.55 9.12 10.91
N LEU A 96 -8.92 8.45 9.96
CA LEU A 96 -9.58 7.98 8.73
C LEU A 96 -10.76 7.06 9.02
N LYS A 97 -10.61 6.14 9.96
CA LYS A 97 -11.71 5.25 10.37
C LYS A 97 -12.91 6.03 10.89
N HIS A 98 -12.68 7.05 11.72
CA HIS A 98 -13.76 7.92 12.20
C HIS A 98 -14.45 8.69 11.06
N GLU A 99 -13.67 9.16 10.08
CA GLU A 99 -14.23 9.81 8.89
C GLU A 99 -15.08 8.83 8.06
N PHE A 100 -14.62 7.58 7.89
CA PHE A 100 -15.36 6.55 7.16
C PHE A 100 -16.64 6.10 7.88
N ASP A 101 -16.63 6.08 9.22
CA ASP A 101 -17.84 5.79 10.02
C ASP A 101 -18.88 6.93 9.93
N ARG A 102 -18.45 8.18 9.65
CA ARG A 102 -19.33 9.35 9.60
C ARG A 102 -19.90 9.62 8.21
N VAL A 103 -19.08 9.50 7.17
CA VAL A 103 -19.41 9.98 5.83
C VAL A 103 -20.12 8.90 5.02
N ASN A 104 -21.30 9.22 4.49
CA ASN A 104 -21.99 8.35 3.53
C ASN A 104 -21.66 8.80 2.10
N VAL A 105 -20.74 8.07 1.46
CA VAL A 105 -20.26 8.38 0.10
C VAL A 105 -21.32 8.33 -1.00
N LYS A 106 -22.51 7.80 -0.71
CA LYS A 106 -23.66 7.86 -1.63
C LYS A 106 -24.27 9.26 -1.72
N ASN A 107 -24.19 10.02 -0.63
CA ASN A 107 -24.89 11.30 -0.46
C ASN A 107 -23.92 12.49 -0.38
N GLU A 108 -22.73 12.28 0.17
CA GLU A 108 -21.75 13.33 0.40
C GLU A 108 -20.32 12.84 0.13
N GLY A 109 -19.45 13.76 -0.31
CA GLY A 109 -18.03 13.48 -0.50
C GLY A 109 -17.21 13.75 0.76
N PHE A 110 -16.02 13.16 0.82
CA PHE A 110 -15.03 13.51 1.84
C PHE A 110 -14.51 14.94 1.63
N SER A 111 -14.10 15.58 2.73
CA SER A 111 -13.39 16.85 2.66
C SER A 111 -12.05 16.72 1.90
N LEU A 112 -11.57 17.82 1.33
CA LEU A 112 -10.26 17.86 0.65
C LEU A 112 -9.13 17.33 1.55
N GLU A 113 -9.13 17.75 2.81
CA GLU A 113 -8.16 17.31 3.81
C GLU A 113 -8.22 15.80 4.01
N THR A 114 -9.42 15.25 4.18
CA THR A 114 -9.63 13.80 4.35
C THR A 114 -9.16 13.04 3.10
N LEU A 115 -9.43 13.55 1.89
CA LEU A 115 -8.94 12.95 0.64
C LEU A 115 -7.40 12.93 0.57
N GLU A 116 -6.73 14.01 0.94
CA GLU A 116 -5.26 14.03 0.99
C GLU A 116 -4.70 13.01 2.01
N LEU A 117 -5.39 12.80 3.14
CA LEU A 117 -5.03 11.80 4.14
C LEU A 117 -5.28 10.37 3.65
N ILE A 118 -6.36 10.12 2.91
CA ILE A 118 -6.63 8.83 2.24
C ILE A 118 -5.51 8.52 1.24
N ILE A 119 -5.11 9.49 0.42
CA ILE A 119 -4.00 9.31 -0.54
C ILE A 119 -2.70 8.96 0.20
N LEU A 120 -2.36 9.69 1.27
CA LEU A 120 -1.18 9.38 2.08
C LEU A 120 -1.24 7.95 2.66
N TRP A 121 -2.41 7.52 3.11
CA TRP A 121 -2.61 6.17 3.61
C TRP A 121 -2.40 5.11 2.50
N LEU A 122 -3.02 5.28 1.33
CA LEU A 122 -2.88 4.35 0.19
C LEU A 122 -1.45 4.28 -0.35
N GLU A 123 -0.73 5.40 -0.41
CA GLU A 123 0.71 5.43 -0.74
C GLU A 123 1.55 4.70 0.33
N SER A 124 1.15 4.77 1.61
CA SER A 124 1.85 4.05 2.66
C SER A 124 1.68 2.53 2.54
N LEU A 125 0.52 2.07 2.07
CA LEU A 125 0.28 0.65 1.77
C LEU A 125 1.21 0.19 0.64
N GLU A 126 1.33 0.96 -0.44
CA GLU A 126 2.23 0.64 -1.56
C GLU A 126 3.67 0.49 -1.11
N TYR A 127 4.17 1.45 -0.33
CA TYR A 127 5.53 1.38 0.18
C TYR A 127 5.74 0.13 1.05
N LYS A 128 4.78 -0.21 1.90
CA LYS A 128 4.83 -1.44 2.72
C LYS A 128 4.82 -2.70 1.85
N PHE A 129 4.03 -2.74 0.77
CA PHE A 129 4.03 -3.84 -0.20
C PHE A 129 5.37 -4.00 -0.90
N GLN A 130 5.94 -2.92 -1.43
CA GLN A 130 7.26 -2.98 -2.07
C GLN A 130 8.35 -3.49 -1.11
N ILE A 131 8.32 -3.09 0.16
CA ILE A 131 9.25 -3.61 1.18
C ILE A 131 9.01 -5.09 1.46
N LEU A 132 7.74 -5.48 1.56
CA LEU A 132 7.36 -6.87 1.82
C LEU A 132 7.86 -7.79 0.70
N ASP A 133 7.65 -7.39 -0.55
CA ASP A 133 8.04 -8.17 -1.73
C ASP A 133 9.56 -8.23 -1.91
N LEU A 134 10.28 -7.19 -1.48
CA LEU A 134 11.74 -7.20 -1.45
C LEU A 134 12.29 -8.13 -0.36
N ARG A 135 11.57 -8.27 0.77
CA ARG A 135 11.95 -9.11 1.91
C ARG A 135 11.65 -10.59 1.72
N ARG A 136 10.79 -10.93 0.76
CA ARG A 136 10.31 -12.28 0.55
C ARG A 136 10.91 -12.86 -0.71
N ASN A 137 11.35 -14.10 -0.61
CA ASN A 137 11.83 -14.84 -1.75
C ASN A 137 10.65 -15.46 -2.50
N LEU A 138 10.82 -15.65 -3.81
CA LEU A 138 9.79 -16.24 -4.65
C LEU A 138 9.40 -17.65 -4.19
N ASN A 139 10.37 -18.40 -3.65
CA ASN A 139 10.27 -19.78 -3.15
C ASN A 139 9.68 -20.77 -4.18
N ARG A 140 8.39 -20.73 -4.52
CA ARG A 140 7.79 -21.54 -5.60
C ARG A 140 6.65 -20.75 -6.25
N VAL A 141 6.59 -20.79 -7.57
CA VAL A 141 5.44 -20.31 -8.36
C VAL A 141 4.48 -21.48 -8.52
N LYS A 142 3.19 -21.24 -8.31
CA LYS A 142 2.15 -22.27 -8.50
C LYS A 142 2.21 -22.79 -9.95
N ASP A 143 2.19 -24.10 -10.12
CA ASP A 143 2.16 -24.79 -11.42
C ASP A 143 3.43 -24.62 -12.30
N ALA A 144 4.56 -24.16 -11.73
CA ALA A 144 5.84 -24.06 -12.42
C ALA A 144 6.91 -24.96 -11.79
N GLU A 145 7.86 -25.43 -12.59
CA GLU A 145 9.02 -26.19 -12.10
C GLU A 145 9.88 -25.31 -11.18
N TYR A 146 10.22 -25.85 -10.00
CA TYR A 146 11.02 -25.11 -9.03
C TYR A 146 12.47 -25.00 -9.50
N ILE A 147 12.90 -23.78 -9.80
CA ILE A 147 14.30 -23.47 -10.13
C ILE A 147 14.98 -22.93 -8.86
N PRO A 148 15.94 -23.66 -8.23
CA PRO A 148 16.51 -23.30 -6.93
C PRO A 148 17.16 -21.92 -6.87
N TYR A 149 17.77 -21.47 -7.96
CA TYR A 149 18.39 -20.15 -8.06
C TYR A 149 17.34 -19.03 -8.02
N ILE A 150 16.29 -19.16 -8.83
CA ILE A 150 15.18 -18.20 -8.93
C ILE A 150 14.38 -18.16 -7.62
N GLY A 151 14.19 -19.30 -6.97
CA GLY A 151 13.49 -19.40 -5.70
C GLY A 151 14.11 -18.60 -4.55
N LYS A 152 15.38 -18.21 -4.66
CA LYS A 152 16.10 -17.38 -3.65
C LYS A 152 16.06 -15.88 -3.95
N LEU A 153 15.55 -15.47 -5.11
CA LEU A 153 15.44 -14.07 -5.49
C LEU A 153 14.19 -13.41 -4.87
N PRO A 154 14.25 -12.10 -4.53
CA PRO A 154 13.11 -11.38 -4.02
C PRO A 154 11.94 -11.34 -5.01
N ILE A 155 10.71 -11.43 -4.49
CA ILE A 155 9.47 -11.33 -5.30
C ILE A 155 9.46 -10.02 -6.10
N SER A 156 9.97 -8.93 -5.52
CA SER A 156 10.05 -7.63 -6.18
C SER A 156 10.82 -7.65 -7.51
N MET A 157 11.72 -8.62 -7.73
CA MET A 157 12.51 -8.73 -8.96
C MET A 157 11.70 -9.28 -10.14
N PHE A 158 10.50 -9.79 -9.87
CA PHE A 158 9.59 -10.36 -10.88
C PHE A 158 8.34 -9.48 -11.06
N GLN A 159 8.32 -8.30 -10.45
CA GLN A 159 7.20 -7.37 -10.54
C GLN A 159 7.34 -6.43 -11.74
N GLY A 160 6.30 -6.37 -12.57
CA GLY A 160 6.24 -5.51 -13.75
C GLY A 160 6.48 -6.28 -15.06
N PRO A 161 6.62 -5.58 -16.18
CA PRO A 161 6.94 -6.22 -17.46
C PRO A 161 8.32 -6.91 -17.39
N ILE A 162 8.53 -7.89 -18.27
CA ILE A 162 9.69 -8.81 -18.29
C ILE A 162 11.05 -8.08 -18.28
N ASP A 163 11.10 -6.83 -18.74
CA ASP A 163 12.29 -5.98 -18.83
C ASP A 163 12.58 -5.14 -17.56
N THR A 164 11.82 -5.33 -16.48
CA THR A 164 12.02 -4.55 -15.25
C THR A 164 13.35 -4.91 -14.57
N SER A 165 14.33 -4.01 -14.65
CA SER A 165 15.63 -4.22 -14.02
C SER A 165 15.60 -4.03 -12.48
N PRO A 166 16.50 -4.67 -11.71
CA PRO A 166 16.63 -4.44 -10.27
C PRO A 166 16.84 -2.96 -9.90
N ALA A 167 17.56 -2.21 -10.74
CA ALA A 167 17.74 -0.76 -10.56
C ALA A 167 16.39 -0.01 -10.61
N LYS A 168 15.47 -0.42 -11.48
CA LYS A 168 14.12 0.13 -11.56
C LYS A 168 13.31 -0.20 -10.30
N VAL A 169 13.39 -1.43 -9.79
CA VAL A 169 12.76 -1.85 -8.52
C VAL A 169 13.21 -0.95 -7.37
N PHE A 170 14.52 -0.74 -7.21
CA PHE A 170 15.05 0.11 -6.14
C PHE A 170 14.71 1.59 -6.34
N SER A 171 14.67 2.06 -7.59
CA SER A 171 14.21 3.42 -7.91
C SER A 171 12.75 3.64 -7.54
N ASN A 172 11.88 2.65 -7.84
CA ASN A 172 10.49 2.64 -7.44
C ASN A 172 10.34 2.69 -5.90
N LEU A 173 11.12 1.89 -5.17
CA LEU A 173 11.13 1.89 -3.71
C LEU A 173 11.54 3.25 -3.12
N ARG A 174 12.58 3.88 -3.68
CA ARG A 174 12.99 5.24 -3.31
C ARG A 174 11.87 6.24 -3.53
N SER A 175 11.17 6.14 -4.66
CA SER A 175 10.06 7.01 -5.00
C SER A 175 8.89 6.83 -4.04
N ALA A 176 8.51 5.58 -3.74
CA ALA A 176 7.45 5.22 -2.80
C ALA A 176 7.72 5.78 -1.39
N LEU A 177 8.94 5.67 -0.87
CA LEU A 177 9.28 6.30 0.42
C LEU A 177 9.28 7.83 0.32
N ARG A 178 9.75 8.40 -0.79
CA ARG A 178 9.78 9.85 -1.01
C ARG A 178 8.38 10.47 -0.99
N VAL A 179 7.40 9.86 -1.65
CA VAL A 179 6.04 10.44 -1.74
C VAL A 179 5.38 10.59 -0.37
N LEU A 180 5.65 9.70 0.58
CA LEU A 180 5.15 9.82 1.96
C LEU A 180 5.63 11.08 2.70
N SER A 181 6.74 11.68 2.23
CA SER A 181 7.28 12.92 2.80
C SER A 181 6.68 14.20 2.21
N VAL A 182 5.89 14.08 1.14
CA VAL A 182 5.24 15.22 0.48
C VAL A 182 4.08 15.72 1.34
N LYS A 183 4.00 17.04 1.51
CA LYS A 183 2.97 17.66 2.36
C LYS A 183 1.59 17.58 1.71
N SER A 184 1.46 18.15 0.52
CA SER A 184 0.18 18.23 -0.20
C SER A 184 0.06 17.10 -1.21
N LYS A 185 -1.14 16.54 -1.28
CA LYS A 185 -1.59 15.52 -2.22
C LYS A 185 -2.63 16.05 -3.20
N VAL A 186 -2.88 17.37 -3.23
CA VAL A 186 -3.88 18.02 -4.10
C VAL A 186 -3.74 17.60 -5.57
N GLN A 187 -2.50 17.56 -6.09
CA GLN A 187 -2.25 17.16 -7.48
C GLN A 187 -2.64 15.70 -7.78
N ARG A 188 -2.81 14.86 -6.76
CA ARG A 188 -3.14 13.44 -6.88
C ARG A 188 -4.62 13.14 -6.68
N LEU A 189 -5.46 14.16 -6.46
CA LEU A 189 -6.88 13.98 -6.17
C LEU A 189 -7.64 13.36 -7.34
N ASN A 190 -7.35 13.80 -8.57
CA ASN A 190 -7.99 13.22 -9.75
C ASN A 190 -7.62 11.75 -9.96
N SER A 191 -6.47 11.30 -9.43
CA SER A 191 -6.02 9.90 -9.47
C SER A 191 -6.66 9.01 -8.40
N LEU A 192 -7.46 9.58 -7.50
CA LEU A 192 -8.22 8.86 -6.47
C LEU A 192 -9.70 8.79 -6.88
N CYS A 193 -10.20 7.56 -7.04
CA CYS A 193 -11.62 7.29 -7.18
C CYS A 193 -12.17 6.83 -5.83
N VAL A 194 -13.19 7.52 -5.35
CA VAL A 194 -13.99 7.12 -4.18
C VAL A 194 -15.31 6.56 -4.70
N LEU A 195 -15.60 5.31 -4.34
CA LEU A 195 -16.74 4.57 -4.87
C LEU A 195 -17.61 4.09 -3.71
N PHE A 196 -18.92 4.10 -3.92
CA PHE A 196 -19.86 3.43 -3.03
C PHE A 196 -19.93 1.93 -3.38
N THR A 197 -20.08 1.07 -2.38
CA THR A 197 -20.23 -0.38 -2.58
C THR A 197 -21.25 -1.01 -1.63
N ASN A 198 -21.96 -2.02 -2.15
CA ASN A 198 -22.88 -2.88 -1.39
C ASN A 198 -22.31 -4.28 -1.12
N ASN A 199 -21.08 -4.55 -1.58
CA ASN A 199 -20.44 -5.84 -1.38
C ASN A 199 -20.26 -6.11 0.12
N GLN A 200 -20.57 -7.33 0.54
CA GLN A 200 -20.43 -7.75 1.94
C GLN A 200 -19.01 -8.21 2.25
N ASP A 201 -18.29 -8.66 1.23
CA ASP A 201 -16.94 -9.20 1.34
C ASP A 201 -15.85 -8.14 1.09
N PHE A 202 -14.72 -8.35 1.74
CA PHE A 202 -13.51 -7.55 1.53
C PHE A 202 -12.82 -7.96 0.23
N HIS A 203 -12.80 -7.06 -0.76
CA HIS A 203 -12.03 -7.23 -1.98
C HIS A 203 -10.81 -6.30 -2.02
N PHE A 204 -9.69 -6.87 -2.41
CA PHE A 204 -8.44 -6.14 -2.54
C PHE A 204 -7.60 -6.73 -3.66
N PHE A 205 -7.08 -5.85 -4.50
CA PHE A 205 -6.06 -6.19 -5.48
C PHE A 205 -5.21 -4.95 -5.75
N HIS A 206 -3.96 -5.17 -6.13
CA HIS A 206 -3.06 -4.08 -6.45
C HIS A 206 -2.07 -4.53 -7.52
N SER A 207 -1.56 -3.56 -8.27
CA SER A 207 -0.41 -3.72 -9.13
C SER A 207 0.65 -2.74 -8.66
N THR A 208 1.78 -3.27 -8.19
CA THR A 208 2.91 -2.48 -7.70
C THR A 208 3.27 -1.37 -8.68
N ASN A 209 3.44 -0.15 -8.18
CA ASN A 209 3.71 1.09 -8.92
C ASN A 209 2.62 1.59 -9.88
N ASN A 210 1.52 0.87 -10.05
CA ASN A 210 0.46 1.22 -10.99
C ASN A 210 -0.78 1.69 -10.24
N TYR A 211 -1.42 0.79 -9.48
CA TYR A 211 -2.67 1.09 -8.79
C TYR A 211 -2.93 0.18 -7.59
N ILE A 212 -3.88 0.61 -6.75
CA ILE A 212 -4.47 -0.17 -5.66
C ILE A 212 -5.98 -0.05 -5.74
N PHE A 213 -6.67 -1.17 -5.54
CA PHE A 213 -8.08 -1.22 -5.23
C PHE A 213 -8.26 -1.82 -3.85
N ILE A 214 -9.00 -1.13 -2.99
CA ILE A 214 -9.32 -1.61 -1.65
C ILE A 214 -10.77 -1.31 -1.32
N GLU A 215 -11.53 -2.36 -1.05
CA GLU A 215 -12.92 -2.28 -0.67
C GLU A 215 -13.05 -2.36 0.84
N LEU A 216 -13.70 -1.39 1.46
CA LEU A 216 -13.97 -1.34 2.89
C LEU A 216 -15.45 -1.65 3.12
N ALA A 217 -15.84 -2.91 2.89
CA ALA A 217 -17.24 -3.38 2.95
C ALA A 217 -18.01 -2.89 4.19
N LYS A 218 -17.35 -2.88 5.35
CA LYS A 218 -17.93 -2.39 6.61
C LYS A 218 -18.47 -0.95 6.53
N PHE A 219 -17.85 -0.11 5.73
CA PHE A 219 -18.19 1.32 5.61
C PHE A 219 -18.89 1.63 4.28
N ASN A 220 -19.20 0.61 3.46
CA ASN A 220 -19.78 0.78 2.12
C ASN A 220 -18.97 1.70 1.19
N ILE A 221 -17.64 1.71 1.35
CA ILE A 221 -16.72 2.53 0.55
C ILE A 221 -15.69 1.63 -0.12
N ALA A 222 -15.35 1.92 -1.37
CA ALA A 222 -14.18 1.39 -2.04
C ALA A 222 -13.30 2.53 -2.57
N PHE A 223 -11.99 2.31 -2.56
CA PHE A 223 -11.01 3.22 -3.12
C PHE A 223 -10.27 2.56 -4.27
N PHE A 224 -10.18 3.28 -5.39
CA PHE A 224 -9.24 2.96 -6.45
C PHE A 224 -8.26 4.12 -6.57
N TYR A 225 -6.96 3.85 -6.51
CA TYR A 225 -5.94 4.89 -6.59
C TYR A 225 -4.83 4.52 -7.56
N PHE A 226 -4.53 5.41 -8.49
CA PHE A 226 -3.38 5.28 -9.38
C PHE A 226 -2.15 5.94 -8.75
N TYR A 227 -1.03 5.23 -8.66
CA TYR A 227 0.18 5.71 -7.99
C TYR A 227 1.02 6.68 -8.83
N LYS A 228 1.00 6.51 -10.16
CA LYS A 228 1.85 7.27 -11.10
C LYS A 228 1.10 7.94 -12.22
N MET A 229 -0.14 7.54 -12.48
CA MET A 229 -0.97 8.21 -13.48
C MET A 229 -1.59 9.47 -12.89
N ASP A 230 -1.54 10.55 -13.66
CA ASP A 230 -2.29 11.78 -13.43
C ASP A 230 -3.44 11.86 -14.43
N PHE A 231 -4.51 12.52 -14.03
CA PHE A 231 -5.73 12.65 -14.81
C PHE A 231 -6.19 14.09 -14.80
N GLU A 232 -6.68 14.58 -15.95
CA GLU A 232 -7.23 15.92 -16.08
C GLU A 232 -8.53 16.08 -15.30
N SER A 233 -9.34 15.02 -15.25
CA SER A 233 -10.59 14.96 -14.48
C SER A 233 -10.74 13.65 -13.71
N ASN A 234 -11.50 13.68 -12.61
CA ASN A 234 -11.81 12.49 -11.84
C ASN A 234 -12.60 11.43 -12.64
N GLU A 235 -13.47 11.87 -13.55
CA GLU A 235 -14.28 11.00 -14.42
C GLU A 235 -13.40 10.11 -15.31
N SER A 236 -12.32 10.67 -15.85
CA SER A 236 -11.37 9.90 -16.67
C SER A 236 -10.66 8.81 -15.87
N ALA A 237 -10.34 9.08 -14.60
CA ALA A 237 -9.78 8.08 -13.69
C ALA A 237 -10.81 6.99 -13.35
N ILE A 238 -12.07 7.37 -13.11
CA ILE A 238 -13.16 6.42 -12.83
C ILE A 238 -13.37 5.47 -14.00
N SER A 239 -13.44 5.98 -15.23
CA SER A 239 -13.61 5.15 -16.44
C SER A 239 -12.50 4.10 -16.54
N LYS A 240 -11.23 4.52 -16.40
CA LYS A 240 -10.09 3.60 -16.41
C LYS A 240 -10.10 2.61 -15.25
N ALA A 241 -10.49 3.04 -14.05
CA ALA A 241 -10.61 2.17 -12.90
C ALA A 241 -11.68 1.09 -13.11
N GLN A 242 -12.83 1.45 -13.69
CA GLN A 242 -13.91 0.51 -13.99
C GLN A 242 -13.47 -0.58 -14.96
N ASP A 243 -12.69 -0.24 -16.00
CA ASP A 243 -12.17 -1.23 -16.95
C ASP A 243 -11.24 -2.24 -16.25
N ILE A 244 -10.35 -1.76 -15.38
CA ILE A 244 -9.44 -2.62 -14.61
C ILE A 244 -10.24 -3.52 -13.65
N VAL A 245 -11.19 -2.95 -12.91
CA VAL A 245 -12.04 -3.69 -11.97
C VAL A 245 -12.82 -4.79 -12.71
N LYS A 246 -13.46 -4.47 -13.86
CA LYS A 246 -14.16 -5.47 -14.67
C LYS A 246 -13.23 -6.62 -15.07
N ASN A 247 -12.03 -6.33 -15.57
CA ASN A 247 -11.09 -7.36 -15.99
C ASN A 247 -10.65 -8.26 -14.81
N GLU A 248 -10.41 -7.69 -13.63
CA GLU A 248 -10.00 -8.44 -12.42
C GLU A 248 -11.11 -9.32 -11.84
N TYR A 249 -12.38 -8.91 -11.95
CA TYR A 249 -13.54 -9.68 -11.48
C TYR A 249 -14.01 -10.72 -12.51
N TYR A 250 -14.08 -10.38 -13.80
CA TYR A 250 -14.57 -11.29 -14.84
C TYR A 250 -13.49 -12.24 -15.38
N GLY A 251 -12.21 -11.85 -15.36
CA GLY A 251 -11.10 -12.68 -15.84
C GLY A 251 -10.71 -13.85 -14.93
N LYS A 252 -11.33 -13.99 -13.75
CA LYS A 252 -11.13 -15.13 -12.84
C LYS A 252 -12.15 -16.26 -13.03
N ASN A 253 -13.13 -16.09 -13.94
CA ASN A 253 -14.18 -17.07 -14.23
C ASN A 253 -13.94 -17.87 -15.54
N THR A 254 -12.72 -17.84 -16.07
CA THR A 254 -12.24 -18.65 -17.21
C THR A 254 -10.95 -19.34 -16.83
#